data_AF-A0A3P1SKP9-F1
#
_entry.id   AF-A0A3P1SKP9-F1
#
_cell.length_a   1.000
_cell.length_b   1.000
_cell.length_c   1.000
_cell.angle_alpha   90.00
_cell.angle_beta   90.00
_cell.angle_gamma   90.00
#
_symmetry.space_group_name_H-M   'P 1'
#
loop_
_entity.id
_entity.type
_entity.pdbx_description
1 polymer ?
#
loop_
_entity_poly.entity_id
_entity_poly.type
_entity_poly.pdbx_seq_one_letter_code
_entity_poly.pdbx_strand_id
1 'polypeptide(L)'
;MRLARLLAIFSIALFASGCSWFGGDEVEAPDVPEQELYESALSAMEIDNFALSIEKFQLLEARYPFGRYSEQAQLELIYAYHKNFEPEAARATADRFIRLNPNHENIDYALYLKGLTAFEKDRTFFEKYLPIDETQRDPGSALESFQSFHQLVSRFPNSEYAPDAQKRMTYLKNRLATYEMHVARYYVKREAWVAAANRGRYVLENYQETPATPDALSVMVLAYNELGMTDLAADSQAVLDANFPGYQSNIELAKKESLLNSATFGLLGSSEEQPAVTTTRTQTETKQKRSWFSRLTFGVFDDDEEQAE
;
A
#
# COMPACT_ATOMS: atom_id res chain seq x y z
N MET A 1 -51.78 -8.66 41.14
CA MET A 1 -51.63 -8.29 39.71
C MET A 1 -51.71 -6.78 39.43
N ARG A 2 -52.58 -6.00 40.09
CA ARG A 2 -52.68 -4.54 39.85
C ARG A 2 -51.46 -3.75 40.35
N LEU A 3 -50.91 -4.11 41.52
CA LEU A 3 -49.72 -3.47 42.09
C LEU A 3 -48.45 -3.69 41.24
N ALA A 4 -48.27 -4.90 40.71
CA ALA A 4 -47.14 -5.23 39.82
C ALA A 4 -47.20 -4.48 38.49
N ARG A 5 -48.40 -4.22 37.96
CA ARG A 5 -48.59 -3.38 36.76
C ARG A 5 -48.25 -1.92 37.03
N LEU A 6 -48.61 -1.39 38.20
CA LEU A 6 -48.27 -0.02 38.58
C LEU A 6 -46.77 0.17 38.80
N LEU A 7 -46.09 -0.80 39.42
CA LEU A 7 -44.62 -0.79 39.57
C LEU A 7 -43.89 -0.89 38.23
N ALA A 8 -44.40 -1.69 37.28
CA ALA A 8 -43.82 -1.79 35.94
C ALA A 8 -43.96 -0.48 35.15
N ILE A 9 -45.11 0.20 35.23
CA ILE A 9 -45.34 1.50 34.56
C ILE A 9 -44.44 2.58 35.17
N PHE A 10 -44.27 2.60 36.49
CA PHE A 10 -43.39 3.55 37.17
C PHE A 10 -41.91 3.33 36.81
N SER A 11 -41.48 2.07 36.70
CA SER A 11 -40.12 1.75 36.26
C SER A 11 -39.84 2.19 34.83
N ILE A 12 -40.79 1.99 33.90
CA ILE A 12 -40.65 2.44 32.50
C ILE A 12 -40.59 3.96 32.42
N ALA A 13 -41.36 4.68 33.25
CA ALA A 13 -41.32 6.14 33.29
C ALA A 13 -39.96 6.69 33.79
N LEU A 14 -39.32 6.05 34.76
CA LEU A 14 -37.98 6.44 35.22
C LEU A 14 -36.89 6.24 34.16
N PHE A 15 -36.99 5.17 33.35
CA PHE A 15 -36.02 4.93 32.28
C PHE A 15 -36.21 5.85 31.07
N ALA A 16 -37.41 6.44 30.88
CA ALA A 16 -37.68 7.38 29.79
C ALA A 16 -37.12 8.79 30.03
N SER A 17 -36.83 9.17 31.29
CA SER A 17 -36.25 10.49 31.63
C SER A 17 -34.74 10.63 31.38
N GLY A 18 -34.05 9.58 30.91
CA GLY A 18 -32.61 9.63 30.65
C GLY A 18 -32.19 10.33 29.34
N CYS A 19 -33.11 10.52 28.40
CA CYS A 19 -32.76 11.01 27.06
C CYS A 19 -32.59 12.55 26.95
N SER A 20 -32.97 13.33 27.96
CA SER A 20 -32.77 14.80 27.93
C SER A 20 -31.51 15.27 28.64
N TRP A 21 -30.84 14.43 29.43
CA TRP A 21 -29.61 14.81 30.13
C TRP A 21 -28.39 14.83 29.19
N PHE A 22 -28.44 14.07 28.09
CA PHE A 22 -27.36 14.01 27.11
C PHE A 22 -27.55 14.98 25.92
N GLY A 23 -28.59 15.81 25.95
CA GLY A 23 -28.74 16.94 25.04
C GLY A 23 -27.97 18.12 25.61
N GLY A 24 -26.66 18.18 25.34
CA GLY A 24 -25.90 19.40 25.57
C GLY A 24 -26.54 20.53 24.78
N ASP A 25 -26.69 21.71 25.40
CA ASP A 25 -27.09 22.92 24.70
C ASP A 25 -26.22 23.05 23.44
N GLU A 26 -26.87 23.15 22.29
CA GLU A 26 -26.23 23.53 21.03
C GLU A 26 -25.73 24.96 21.26
N VAL A 27 -24.54 25.10 21.84
CA VAL A 27 -23.89 26.39 22.02
C VAL A 27 -23.70 26.90 20.59
N GLU A 28 -24.53 27.85 20.18
CA GLU A 28 -24.32 28.62 18.95
C GLU A 28 -22.88 29.10 19.00
N ALA A 29 -22.00 28.44 18.24
CA ALA A 29 -20.61 28.82 18.18
C ALA A 29 -20.59 30.30 17.77
N PRO A 30 -19.85 31.16 18.49
CA PRO A 30 -19.91 32.60 18.31
C PRO A 30 -19.79 32.98 16.83
N ASP A 31 -20.48 34.03 16.39
CA ASP A 31 -20.40 34.53 15.02
C ASP A 31 -19.00 35.16 14.80
N VAL A 32 -18.04 34.30 14.48
CA VAL A 32 -16.65 34.65 14.23
C VAL A 32 -16.52 35.02 12.75
N PRO A 33 -15.96 36.19 12.43
CA PRO A 33 -15.72 36.60 11.05
C PRO A 33 -14.95 35.56 10.24
N GLU A 34 -15.25 35.43 8.95
CA GLU A 34 -14.63 34.45 8.04
C GLU A 34 -13.10 34.45 8.13
N GLN A 35 -12.48 35.64 8.07
CA GLN A 35 -11.02 35.78 8.13
C GLN A 35 -10.45 35.27 9.46
N GLU A 36 -11.07 35.62 10.58
CA GLU A 36 -10.60 35.19 11.90
C GLU A 36 -10.73 33.67 12.04
N LEU A 37 -11.81 33.08 11.53
CA LEU A 37 -11.99 31.63 11.52
C LEU A 37 -10.93 30.93 10.66
N TYR A 38 -10.62 31.48 9.49
CA TYR A 38 -9.58 30.96 8.59
C TYR A 38 -8.19 31.03 9.24
N GLU A 39 -7.80 32.20 9.77
CA GLU A 39 -6.52 32.38 10.46
C GLU A 39 -6.40 31.46 11.67
N SER A 40 -7.48 31.29 12.43
CA SER A 40 -7.53 30.40 13.58
C SER A 40 -7.39 28.92 13.21
N ALA A 41 -7.87 28.52 12.02
CA ALA A 41 -7.68 27.18 11.46
C ALA A 41 -6.24 26.95 11.02
N LEU A 42 -5.62 27.95 10.39
CA LEU A 42 -4.20 27.93 10.02
C LEU A 42 -3.29 27.84 11.25
N SER A 43 -3.52 28.67 12.28
CA SER A 43 -2.71 28.62 13.51
C SER A 43 -2.81 27.26 14.21
N ALA A 44 -3.96 26.58 14.15
CA ALA A 44 -4.09 25.22 14.67
C ALA A 44 -3.25 24.21 13.86
N MET A 45 -3.20 24.38 12.54
CA MET A 45 -2.38 23.56 11.65
C MET A 45 -0.87 23.80 11.85
N GLU A 46 -0.45 25.05 12.09
CA GLU A 46 0.95 25.41 12.34
C GLU A 46 1.54 24.78 13.61
N ILE A 47 0.69 24.50 14.60
CA ILE A 47 1.08 23.80 15.84
C ILE A 47 0.80 22.28 15.79
N ASP A 48 0.61 21.72 14.58
CA ASP A 48 0.28 20.31 14.32
C ASP A 48 -1.02 19.81 14.98
N ASN A 49 -1.91 20.71 15.40
CA ASN A 49 -3.24 20.36 15.90
C ASN A 49 -4.24 20.23 14.73
N PHE A 50 -4.04 19.19 13.92
CA PHE A 50 -4.85 18.94 12.73
C PHE A 50 -6.31 18.68 13.05
N ALA A 51 -6.63 18.02 14.16
CA ALA A 51 -8.02 17.79 14.59
C ALA A 51 -8.79 19.11 14.78
N LEU A 52 -8.19 20.08 15.50
CA LEU A 52 -8.80 21.40 15.69
C LEU A 52 -8.84 22.20 14.38
N SER A 53 -7.81 22.07 13.54
CA SER A 53 -7.78 22.72 12.23
C SER A 53 -8.92 22.23 11.33
N ILE A 54 -9.15 20.92 11.28
CA ILE A 54 -10.26 20.28 10.55
C ILE A 54 -11.60 20.83 11.03
N GLU A 55 -11.83 20.86 12.35
CA GLU A 55 -13.08 21.39 12.93
C GLU A 55 -13.35 22.82 12.46
N LYS A 56 -12.34 23.70 12.51
CA LYS A 56 -12.47 25.10 12.10
C LYS A 56 -12.66 25.27 10.60
N PHE A 57 -11.97 24.49 9.77
CA PHE A 57 -12.17 24.54 8.32
C PHE A 57 -13.55 24.01 7.91
N GLN A 58 -14.04 22.94 8.54
CA GLN A 58 -15.41 22.45 8.34
C GLN A 58 -16.44 23.51 8.75
N LEU A 59 -16.22 24.19 9.88
CA LEU A 59 -17.08 25.28 10.33
C LEU A 59 -17.09 26.45 9.33
N LEU A 60 -15.91 26.78 8.77
CA LEU A 60 -15.79 27.81 7.73
C LEU A 60 -16.57 27.42 6.48
N GLU A 61 -16.44 26.19 5.99
CA GLU A 61 -17.21 25.71 4.83
C GLU A 61 -18.72 25.75 5.07
N ALA A 62 -19.16 25.40 6.29
CA ALA A 62 -20.57 25.38 6.65
C ALA A 62 -21.19 26.79 6.71
N ARG A 63 -20.44 27.78 7.22
CA ARG A 63 -20.92 29.16 7.40
C ARG A 63 -20.72 30.03 6.17
N TYR A 64 -19.58 29.88 5.51
CA TYR A 64 -19.12 30.74 4.41
C TYR A 64 -18.79 29.92 3.16
N PRO A 65 -19.75 29.16 2.58
CA PRO A 65 -19.50 28.25 1.45
C PRO A 65 -19.05 28.96 0.16
N PHE A 66 -19.30 30.27 0.05
CA PHE A 66 -18.87 31.13 -1.06
C PHE A 66 -18.01 32.30 -0.57
N GLY A 67 -17.43 32.18 0.62
CA GLY A 67 -16.57 33.19 1.22
C GLY A 67 -15.26 33.37 0.45
N ARG A 68 -14.54 34.44 0.75
CA ARG A 68 -13.27 34.77 0.09
C ARG A 68 -12.21 33.68 0.27
N TYR A 69 -12.23 32.99 1.41
CA TYR A 69 -11.27 31.95 1.77
C TYR A 69 -11.80 30.53 1.55
N SER A 70 -13.03 30.38 1.03
CA SER A 70 -13.71 29.08 0.92
C SER A 70 -12.96 28.05 0.07
N GLU A 71 -12.46 28.44 -1.10
CA GLU A 71 -11.70 27.56 -2.00
C GLU A 71 -10.34 27.17 -1.40
N GLN A 72 -9.63 28.13 -0.79
CA GLN A 72 -8.35 27.83 -0.13
C GLN A 72 -8.57 26.95 1.11
N ALA A 73 -9.59 27.23 1.92
CA ALA A 73 -9.93 26.41 3.09
C ALA A 73 -10.23 24.95 2.71
N GLN A 74 -10.85 24.70 1.56
CA GLN A 74 -11.05 23.34 1.04
C GLN A 74 -9.72 22.63 0.77
N LEU A 75 -8.72 23.32 0.21
CA LEU A 75 -7.39 22.77 -0.03
C LEU A 75 -6.66 22.45 1.28
N GLU A 76 -6.67 23.40 2.22
CA GLU A 76 -6.06 23.21 3.54
C GLU A 76 -6.74 22.08 4.32
N LEU A 77 -8.06 21.92 4.16
CA LEU A 77 -8.80 20.83 4.77
C LEU A 77 -8.36 19.45 4.23
N ILE A 78 -8.07 19.32 2.92
CA ILE A 78 -7.50 18.08 2.36
C ILE A 78 -6.16 17.77 3.02
N TYR A 79 -5.29 18.79 3.14
CA TYR A 79 -3.99 18.64 3.77
C TYR A 79 -4.11 18.26 5.26
N ALA A 80 -5.01 18.92 6.00
CA ALA A 80 -5.25 18.65 7.40
C ALA A 80 -5.75 17.21 7.62
N TYR A 81 -6.69 16.71 6.80
CA TYR A 81 -7.10 15.30 6.85
C TYR A 81 -5.96 14.34 6.54
N HIS A 82 -5.15 14.65 5.53
CA HIS A 82 -3.98 13.84 5.18
C HIS A 82 -3.02 13.74 6.38
N LYS A 83 -2.72 14.87 7.04
CA LYS A 83 -1.84 14.92 8.22
C LYS A 83 -2.46 14.32 9.48
N ASN A 84 -3.79 14.33 9.60
CA ASN A 84 -4.49 13.68 10.70
C ASN A 84 -4.68 12.16 10.50
N PHE A 85 -4.09 11.57 9.44
CA PHE A 85 -4.25 10.15 9.08
C PHE A 85 -5.70 9.75 8.79
N GLU A 86 -6.47 10.64 8.16
CA GLU A 86 -7.86 10.41 7.74
C GLU A 86 -7.99 10.29 6.20
N PRO A 87 -7.53 9.18 5.59
CA PRO A 87 -7.36 9.11 4.16
C PRO A 87 -8.66 9.18 3.35
N GLU A 88 -9.75 8.60 3.87
CA GLU A 88 -11.05 8.65 3.17
C GLU A 88 -11.66 10.05 3.18
N ALA A 89 -11.49 10.80 4.27
CA ALA A 89 -11.96 12.17 4.39
C ALA A 89 -11.16 13.11 3.47
N ALA A 90 -9.83 12.96 3.44
CA ALA A 90 -8.95 13.66 2.51
C ALA A 90 -9.35 13.37 1.04
N ARG A 91 -9.54 12.09 0.69
CA ARG A 91 -9.93 11.67 -0.67
C ARG A 91 -11.28 12.27 -1.07
N ALA A 92 -12.30 12.15 -0.22
CA ALA A 92 -13.64 12.68 -0.49
C ALA A 92 -13.63 14.21 -0.64
N THR A 93 -12.85 14.91 0.19
CA THR A 93 -12.70 16.37 0.13
C THR A 93 -11.98 16.79 -1.15
N ALA A 94 -10.91 16.08 -1.54
CA ALA A 94 -10.21 16.33 -2.80
C ALA A 94 -11.10 16.09 -4.02
N ASP A 95 -11.85 14.98 -4.05
CA ASP A 95 -12.82 14.69 -5.12
C ASP A 95 -13.89 15.77 -5.24
N ARG A 96 -14.37 16.30 -4.10
CA ARG A 96 -15.30 17.43 -4.08
C ARG A 96 -14.65 18.70 -4.63
N PHE A 97 -13.45 19.06 -4.16
CA PHE A 97 -12.73 20.25 -4.63
C PHE A 97 -12.49 20.22 -6.14
N ILE A 98 -11.96 19.11 -6.67
CA ILE A 98 -11.68 18.94 -8.12
C ILE A 98 -12.95 19.09 -8.96
N ARG A 99 -14.09 18.59 -8.44
CA ARG A 99 -15.39 18.65 -9.14
C ARG A 99 -16.01 20.04 -9.09
N LEU A 100 -15.93 20.73 -7.96
CA LEU A 100 -16.54 22.05 -7.77
C LEU A 100 -15.71 23.17 -8.39
N ASN A 101 -14.38 23.04 -8.39
CA ASN A 101 -13.44 24.09 -8.79
C ASN A 101 -12.53 23.64 -9.96
N PRO A 102 -13.06 23.24 -11.13
CA PRO A 102 -12.27 22.63 -12.21
C PRO A 102 -11.29 23.58 -12.92
N ASN A 103 -11.37 24.89 -12.66
CA ASN A 103 -10.48 25.93 -13.21
C ASN A 103 -9.57 26.57 -12.15
N HIS A 104 -9.58 26.09 -10.92
CA HIS A 104 -8.72 26.61 -9.86
C HIS A 104 -7.23 26.35 -10.16
N GLU A 105 -6.37 27.28 -9.77
CA GLU A 105 -4.93 27.22 -10.09
C GLU A 105 -4.26 26.01 -9.45
N ASN A 106 -4.61 25.69 -8.20
CA ASN A 106 -4.01 24.61 -7.39
C ASN A 106 -4.75 23.25 -7.49
N ILE A 107 -5.40 22.91 -8.60
CA ILE A 107 -6.02 21.58 -8.79
C ILE A 107 -4.96 20.48 -8.80
N ASP A 108 -3.78 20.79 -9.32
CA ASP A 108 -2.63 19.90 -9.35
C ASP A 108 -2.21 19.51 -7.92
N TYR A 109 -2.20 20.45 -6.96
CA TYR A 109 -1.98 20.17 -5.54
C TYR A 109 -3.05 19.24 -4.95
N ALA A 110 -4.34 19.47 -5.24
CA ALA A 110 -5.41 18.61 -4.76
C ALA A 110 -5.30 17.17 -5.31
N LEU A 111 -4.95 17.02 -6.59
CA LEU A 111 -4.68 15.70 -7.20
C LEU A 111 -3.45 15.02 -6.59
N TYR A 112 -2.40 15.80 -6.30
CA TYR A 112 -1.20 15.30 -5.65
C TYR A 112 -1.51 14.80 -4.23
N LEU A 113 -2.19 15.58 -3.40
CA LEU A 113 -2.58 15.17 -2.05
C LEU A 113 -3.51 13.95 -2.06
N LYS A 114 -4.45 13.87 -3.01
CA LYS A 114 -5.30 12.69 -3.18
C LYS A 114 -4.46 11.43 -3.45
N GLY A 115 -3.51 11.51 -4.39
CA GLY A 115 -2.62 10.40 -4.71
C GLY A 115 -1.68 10.04 -3.57
N LEU A 116 -1.13 11.04 -2.88
CA LEU A 116 -0.23 10.87 -1.74
C LEU A 116 -0.93 10.23 -0.56
N THR A 117 -2.16 10.63 -0.29
CA THR A 117 -2.94 10.07 0.82
C THR A 117 -3.26 8.60 0.58
N ALA A 118 -3.64 8.24 -0.65
CA ALA A 118 -3.84 6.84 -1.03
C ALA A 118 -2.52 6.03 -1.00
N PHE A 119 -1.39 6.65 -1.35
CA PHE A 119 -0.06 6.04 -1.28
C PHE A 119 0.35 5.69 0.16
N GLU A 120 0.04 6.56 1.11
CA GLU A 120 0.43 6.43 2.51
C GLU A 120 -0.57 5.63 3.35
N LYS A 121 -1.80 5.43 2.87
CA LYS A 121 -2.87 4.67 3.54
C LYS A 121 -2.43 3.28 4.00
N ASP A 122 -1.67 2.56 3.17
CA ASP A 122 -1.23 1.20 3.49
C ASP A 122 0.06 1.18 4.32
N ARG A 123 0.84 2.28 4.30
CA ARG A 123 2.13 2.42 4.98
C ARG A 123 1.93 2.65 6.47
N THR A 124 1.62 1.57 7.17
CA THR A 124 1.45 1.62 8.63
C THR A 124 2.81 1.82 9.30
N PHE A 125 2.86 2.57 10.41
CA PHE A 125 4.07 2.83 11.21
C PHE A 125 4.89 1.55 11.52
N PHE A 126 4.24 0.39 11.68
CA PHE A 126 4.89 -0.88 11.98
C PHE A 126 5.61 -1.53 10.79
N GLU A 127 5.27 -1.21 9.54
CA GLU A 127 5.92 -1.77 8.35
C GLU A 127 7.37 -1.30 8.20
N LYS A 128 7.74 -0.18 8.83
CA LYS A 128 9.14 0.25 8.90
C LYS A 128 10.01 -0.67 9.76
N TYR A 129 9.41 -1.39 10.71
CA TYR A 129 10.10 -2.20 11.71
C TYR A 129 9.89 -3.70 11.53
N LEU A 130 8.94 -4.12 10.70
CA LEU A 130 8.65 -5.51 10.39
C LEU A 130 8.88 -5.77 8.90
N PRO A 131 9.58 -6.87 8.52
CA PRO A 131 9.77 -7.24 7.12
C PRO A 131 8.47 -7.84 6.56
N ILE A 132 7.44 -7.00 6.39
CA ILE A 132 6.16 -7.38 5.79
C ILE A 132 6.22 -7.02 4.31
N ASP A 133 5.97 -8.00 3.46
CA ASP A 133 5.88 -7.78 2.01
C ASP A 133 4.54 -7.15 1.65
N GLU A 134 4.56 -5.83 1.41
CA GLU A 134 3.38 -5.05 1.01
C GLU A 134 2.78 -5.51 -0.32
N THR A 135 3.58 -6.15 -1.19
CA THR A 135 3.16 -6.53 -2.55
C THR A 135 2.21 -7.72 -2.56
N GLN A 136 1.98 -8.37 -1.42
CA GLN A 136 1.03 -9.47 -1.25
C GLN A 136 -0.34 -9.00 -0.72
N ARG A 137 -0.47 -7.74 -0.32
CA ARG A 137 -1.71 -7.15 0.22
C ARG A 137 -2.60 -6.64 -0.91
N ASP A 138 -3.85 -6.33 -0.58
CA ASP A 138 -4.79 -5.76 -1.54
C ASP A 138 -4.21 -4.50 -2.22
N PRO A 139 -4.20 -4.42 -3.56
CA PRO A 139 -3.58 -3.32 -4.28
C PRO A 139 -4.49 -2.10 -4.43
N GLY A 140 -5.68 -2.08 -3.83
CA GLY A 140 -6.69 -1.03 -4.04
C GLY A 140 -6.15 0.38 -3.85
N SER A 141 -5.55 0.67 -2.69
CA SER A 141 -4.97 1.99 -2.38
C SER A 141 -3.86 2.39 -3.37
N ALA A 142 -3.04 1.44 -3.81
CA ALA A 142 -1.99 1.70 -4.79
C ALA A 142 -2.52 1.99 -6.19
N LEU A 143 -3.61 1.31 -6.60
CA LEU A 143 -4.28 1.61 -7.86
C LEU A 143 -4.90 3.00 -7.84
N GLU A 144 -5.60 3.36 -6.75
CA GLU A 144 -6.18 4.70 -6.56
C GLU A 144 -5.11 5.79 -6.55
N SER A 145 -3.97 5.53 -5.89
CA SER A 145 -2.81 6.41 -5.88
C SER A 145 -2.23 6.60 -7.27
N PHE A 146 -2.00 5.50 -8.01
CA PHE A 146 -1.48 5.54 -9.37
C PHE A 146 -2.40 6.33 -10.29
N GLN A 147 -3.72 6.13 -10.22
CA GLN A 147 -4.69 6.85 -11.02
C GLN A 147 -4.68 8.36 -10.74
N SER A 148 -4.58 8.74 -9.47
CA SER A 148 -4.54 10.15 -9.06
C SER A 148 -3.25 10.84 -9.55
N PHE A 149 -2.10 10.19 -9.38
CA PHE A 149 -0.83 10.69 -9.92
C PHE A 149 -0.80 10.71 -11.45
N HIS A 150 -1.38 9.70 -12.12
CA HIS A 150 -1.51 9.68 -13.57
C HIS A 150 -2.37 10.86 -14.05
N GLN A 151 -3.49 11.14 -13.37
CA GLN A 151 -4.33 12.29 -13.70
C GLN A 151 -3.58 13.62 -13.52
N LEU A 152 -2.79 13.75 -12.46
CA LEU A 152 -1.91 14.91 -12.24
C LEU A 152 -0.90 15.08 -13.37
N VAL A 153 -0.11 14.05 -13.68
CA VAL A 153 0.97 14.14 -14.67
C VAL A 153 0.43 14.32 -16.09
N SER A 154 -0.72 13.72 -16.41
CA SER A 154 -1.35 13.85 -17.74
C SER A 154 -1.99 15.22 -17.96
N ARG A 155 -2.61 15.81 -16.93
CA ARG A 155 -3.28 17.12 -17.04
C ARG A 155 -2.36 18.30 -16.77
N PHE A 156 -1.41 18.14 -15.85
CA PHE A 156 -0.52 19.20 -15.36
C PHE A 156 0.95 18.74 -15.39
N PRO A 157 1.51 18.46 -16.58
CA PRO A 157 2.88 17.94 -16.71
C PRO A 157 3.95 18.90 -16.19
N ASN A 158 3.64 20.21 -16.13
CA ASN A 158 4.55 21.26 -15.66
C ASN A 158 4.33 21.64 -14.17
N SER A 159 3.45 20.93 -13.46
CA SER A 159 3.24 21.15 -12.02
C SER A 159 4.52 20.90 -11.23
N GLU A 160 4.72 21.64 -10.14
CA GLU A 160 5.83 21.40 -9.21
C GLU A 160 5.80 19.99 -8.60
N TYR A 161 4.62 19.38 -8.53
CA TYR A 161 4.40 18.05 -7.96
C TYR A 161 4.60 16.92 -8.97
N ALA A 162 4.63 17.21 -10.28
CA ALA A 162 4.70 16.20 -11.33
C ALA A 162 5.95 15.30 -11.25
N PRO A 163 7.17 15.81 -10.98
CA PRO A 163 8.36 14.97 -10.87
C PRO A 163 8.31 13.94 -9.72
N ASP A 164 7.72 14.31 -8.58
CA ASP A 164 7.55 13.39 -7.45
C ASP A 164 6.48 12.34 -7.77
N ALA A 165 5.34 12.78 -8.32
CA ALA A 165 4.27 11.89 -8.77
C ALA A 165 4.76 10.85 -9.78
N GLN A 166 5.61 11.22 -10.74
CA GLN A 166 6.20 10.29 -11.71
C GLN A 166 7.06 9.21 -11.02
N LYS A 167 7.90 9.59 -10.06
CA LYS A 167 8.71 8.62 -9.30
C LYS A 167 7.83 7.63 -8.55
N ARG A 168 6.78 8.12 -7.90
CA ARG A 168 5.80 7.28 -7.19
C ARG A 168 5.03 6.39 -8.15
N MET A 169 4.65 6.87 -9.32
CA MET A 169 4.00 6.06 -10.35
C MET A 169 4.88 4.89 -10.79
N THR A 170 6.17 5.11 -11.00
CA THR A 170 7.11 4.02 -11.33
C THR A 170 7.17 2.97 -10.22
N TYR A 171 7.26 3.40 -8.96
CA TYR A 171 7.22 2.49 -7.82
C TYR A 171 5.89 1.71 -7.75
N LEU A 172 4.75 2.40 -7.89
CA LEU A 172 3.43 1.80 -7.85
C LEU A 172 3.23 0.81 -9.00
N LYS A 173 3.69 1.14 -10.21
CA LYS A 173 3.66 0.24 -11.37
C LYS A 173 4.43 -1.06 -11.07
N ASN A 174 5.61 -0.95 -10.48
CA ASN A 174 6.40 -2.11 -10.08
C ASN A 174 5.69 -2.93 -8.98
N ARG A 175 5.14 -2.27 -7.95
CA ARG A 175 4.38 -2.92 -6.87
C ARG A 175 3.17 -3.69 -7.41
N LEU A 176 2.40 -3.07 -8.29
CA LEU A 176 1.22 -3.68 -8.92
C LEU A 176 1.60 -4.88 -9.80
N ALA A 177 2.67 -4.78 -10.57
CA ALA A 177 3.18 -5.91 -11.37
C ALA A 177 3.64 -7.08 -10.47
N THR A 178 4.35 -6.79 -9.39
CA THR A 178 4.77 -7.81 -8.42
C THR A 178 3.58 -8.50 -7.76
N TYR A 179 2.54 -7.74 -7.38
CA TYR A 179 1.29 -8.31 -6.85
C TYR A 179 0.68 -9.33 -7.81
N GLU A 180 0.57 -8.99 -9.11
CA GLU A 180 0.08 -9.93 -10.12
C GLU A 180 0.93 -11.20 -10.21
N MET A 181 2.25 -11.09 -10.01
CA MET A 181 3.16 -12.25 -9.99
C MET A 181 2.99 -13.11 -8.74
N HIS A 182 2.67 -12.53 -7.59
CA HIS A 182 2.26 -13.31 -6.42
C HIS A 182 1.00 -14.13 -6.70
N VAL A 183 0.01 -13.52 -7.34
CA VAL A 183 -1.24 -14.22 -7.72
C VAL A 183 -0.96 -15.29 -8.79
N ALA A 184 -0.11 -15.01 -9.76
CA ALA A 184 0.30 -15.98 -10.77
C ALA A 184 0.99 -17.20 -10.16
N ARG A 185 1.97 -16.99 -9.25
CA ARG A 185 2.65 -18.07 -8.52
C ARG A 185 1.68 -18.90 -7.67
N TYR A 186 0.69 -18.25 -7.05
CA TYR A 186 -0.38 -18.94 -6.33
C TYR A 186 -1.20 -19.87 -7.24
N TYR A 187 -1.48 -19.47 -8.47
CA TYR A 187 -2.18 -20.29 -9.46
C TYR A 187 -1.30 -21.41 -10.02
N VAL A 188 -0.02 -21.16 -10.27
CA VAL A 188 0.95 -22.21 -10.65
C VAL A 188 1.02 -23.31 -9.59
N LYS A 189 1.10 -22.94 -8.31
CA LYS A 189 1.11 -23.90 -7.18
C LYS A 189 -0.16 -24.75 -7.08
N ARG A 190 -1.26 -24.33 -7.73
CA ARG A 190 -2.54 -25.06 -7.79
C ARG A 190 -2.79 -25.70 -9.15
N GLU A 191 -1.80 -25.69 -10.03
CA GLU A 191 -1.93 -26.21 -11.40
C GLU A 191 -3.07 -25.52 -12.19
N ALA A 192 -3.42 -24.28 -11.82
CA ALA A 192 -4.43 -23.48 -12.49
C ALA A 192 -3.81 -22.70 -13.66
N TRP A 193 -3.34 -23.42 -14.67
CA TRP A 193 -2.48 -22.90 -15.74
C TRP A 193 -3.10 -21.76 -16.55
N VAL A 194 -4.40 -21.85 -16.89
CA VAL A 194 -5.11 -20.78 -17.62
C VAL A 194 -5.12 -19.47 -16.80
N ALA A 195 -5.35 -19.57 -15.49
CA ALA A 195 -5.35 -18.40 -14.60
C ALA A 195 -3.94 -17.82 -14.46
N ALA A 196 -2.92 -18.67 -14.32
CA ALA A 196 -1.52 -18.24 -14.28
C ALA A 196 -1.09 -17.51 -15.56
N ALA A 197 -1.37 -18.09 -16.74
CA ALA A 197 -1.08 -17.46 -18.03
C ALA A 197 -1.79 -16.11 -18.18
N ASN A 198 -3.05 -16.01 -17.75
CA ASN A 198 -3.79 -14.74 -17.77
C ASN A 198 -3.16 -13.66 -16.90
N ARG A 199 -2.62 -14.01 -15.72
CA ARG A 199 -1.92 -13.07 -14.83
C ARG A 199 -0.60 -12.60 -15.44
N GLY A 200 0.19 -13.52 -16.02
CA GLY A 200 1.39 -13.17 -16.77
C GLY A 200 1.09 -12.21 -17.94
N ARG A 201 0.10 -12.55 -18.76
CA ARG A 201 -0.34 -11.71 -19.88
C ARG A 201 -0.78 -10.32 -19.42
N TYR A 202 -1.53 -10.23 -18.32
CA TYR A 202 -1.98 -8.95 -17.77
C TYR A 202 -0.79 -8.04 -17.40
N VAL A 203 0.30 -8.59 -16.85
CA VAL A 203 1.53 -7.82 -16.58
C VAL A 203 2.16 -7.30 -17.88
N LEU A 204 2.20 -8.10 -18.94
CA LEU A 204 2.75 -7.66 -20.23
C LEU A 204 1.90 -6.61 -20.93
N GLU A 205 0.58 -6.67 -20.77
CA GLU A 205 -0.35 -5.72 -21.37
C GLU A 205 -0.37 -4.38 -20.60
N ASN A 206 -0.28 -4.40 -19.26
CA ASN A 206 -0.54 -3.23 -18.42
C ASN A 206 0.71 -2.68 -17.70
N TYR A 207 1.73 -3.51 -17.47
CA TYR A 207 2.88 -3.18 -16.64
C TYR A 207 4.21 -3.51 -17.33
N GLN A 208 4.35 -3.09 -18.59
CA GLN A 208 5.59 -3.19 -19.37
C GLN A 208 6.76 -2.49 -18.67
N GLU A 209 7.98 -2.94 -18.93
CA GLU A 209 9.23 -2.36 -18.38
C GLU A 209 9.36 -2.45 -16.85
N THR A 210 8.48 -3.21 -16.19
CA THR A 210 8.63 -3.49 -14.75
C THR A 210 9.59 -4.66 -14.53
N PRO A 211 10.27 -4.74 -13.37
CA PRO A 211 11.12 -5.88 -13.02
C PRO A 211 10.39 -7.23 -13.01
N ALA A 212 9.06 -7.23 -12.91
CA ALA A 212 8.22 -8.44 -12.95
C ALA A 212 7.92 -8.94 -14.38
N THR A 213 8.29 -8.19 -15.42
CA THR A 213 8.10 -8.58 -16.84
C THR A 213 8.71 -9.96 -17.18
N PRO A 214 9.99 -10.27 -16.85
CA PRO A 214 10.55 -11.59 -17.14
C PRO A 214 9.90 -12.72 -16.32
N ASP A 215 9.50 -12.45 -15.07
CA ASP A 215 8.71 -13.40 -14.26
C ASP A 215 7.38 -13.72 -14.96
N ALA A 216 6.70 -12.72 -15.52
CA ALA A 216 5.43 -12.88 -16.22
C ALA A 216 5.56 -13.73 -17.49
N LEU A 217 6.59 -13.47 -18.31
CA LEU A 217 6.90 -14.28 -19.50
C LEU A 217 7.20 -15.73 -19.10
N SER A 218 7.99 -15.92 -18.06
CA SER A 218 8.32 -17.23 -17.50
C SER A 218 7.07 -18.01 -17.03
N VAL A 219 6.15 -17.36 -16.32
CA VAL A 219 4.84 -17.95 -15.95
C VAL A 219 4.09 -18.39 -17.20
N MET A 220 4.05 -17.54 -18.24
CA MET A 220 3.33 -17.83 -19.48
C MET A 220 3.94 -19.03 -20.22
N VAL A 221 5.27 -19.08 -20.39
CA VAL A 221 5.97 -20.22 -20.99
C VAL A 221 5.60 -21.51 -20.25
N LEU A 222 5.70 -21.51 -18.93
CA LEU A 222 5.37 -22.67 -18.11
C LEU A 222 3.90 -23.08 -18.29
N ALA A 223 2.98 -22.14 -18.13
CA ALA A 223 1.56 -22.42 -18.22
C ALA A 223 1.13 -22.90 -19.62
N TYR A 224 1.67 -22.32 -20.69
CA TYR A 224 1.38 -22.73 -22.05
C TYR A 224 1.92 -24.12 -22.37
N ASN A 225 3.10 -24.48 -21.86
CA ASN A 225 3.63 -25.85 -21.98
C ASN A 225 2.70 -26.87 -21.30
N GLU A 226 2.27 -26.59 -20.07
CA GLU A 226 1.33 -27.47 -19.33
C GLU A 226 -0.05 -27.57 -20.00
N LEU A 227 -0.47 -26.54 -20.73
CA LEU A 227 -1.70 -26.53 -21.53
C LEU A 227 -1.54 -27.17 -22.92
N GLY A 228 -0.33 -27.57 -23.33
CA GLY A 228 -0.04 -28.10 -24.67
C GLY A 228 -0.07 -27.05 -25.78
N MET A 229 0.00 -25.76 -25.44
CA MET A 229 -0.01 -24.63 -26.38
C MET A 229 1.43 -24.28 -26.80
N THR A 230 2.08 -25.18 -27.53
CA THR A 230 3.52 -25.10 -27.84
C THR A 230 3.92 -23.84 -28.60
N ASP A 231 3.07 -23.35 -29.51
CA ASP A 231 3.36 -22.17 -30.31
C ASP A 231 3.43 -20.91 -29.43
N LEU A 232 2.44 -20.73 -28.54
CA LEU A 232 2.42 -19.61 -27.58
C LEU A 232 3.55 -19.70 -26.56
N ALA A 233 3.91 -20.91 -26.14
CA ALA A 233 5.05 -21.14 -25.26
C ALA A 233 6.36 -20.73 -25.96
N ALA A 234 6.56 -21.14 -27.21
CA ALA A 234 7.74 -20.80 -28.00
C ALA A 234 7.84 -19.30 -28.27
N ASP A 235 6.73 -18.65 -28.62
CA ASP A 235 6.68 -17.19 -28.81
C ASP A 235 7.04 -16.44 -27.52
N SER A 236 6.45 -16.85 -26.38
CA SER A 236 6.74 -16.24 -25.08
C SER A 236 8.20 -16.44 -24.66
N GLN A 237 8.76 -17.62 -24.94
CA GLN A 237 10.15 -17.94 -24.66
C GLN A 237 11.10 -17.12 -25.54
N ALA A 238 10.79 -16.97 -26.84
CA ALA A 238 11.57 -16.14 -27.75
C ALA A 238 11.63 -14.68 -27.31
N VAL A 239 10.51 -14.12 -26.83
CA VAL A 239 10.45 -12.77 -26.26
C VAL A 239 11.29 -12.67 -24.99
N LEU A 240 11.22 -13.68 -24.11
CA LEU A 240 12.02 -13.74 -22.88
C LEU A 240 13.51 -13.77 -23.19
N ASP A 241 13.96 -14.63 -24.10
CA ASP A 241 15.37 -14.79 -24.46
C ASP A 241 15.93 -13.56 -25.18
N ALA A 242 15.11 -12.93 -26.02
CA ALA A 242 15.53 -11.74 -26.77
C ALA A 242 15.73 -10.51 -25.87
N ASN A 243 14.88 -10.33 -24.85
CA ASN A 243 14.89 -9.12 -24.01
C ASN A 243 15.61 -9.33 -22.66
N PHE A 244 15.67 -10.56 -22.16
CA PHE A 244 16.22 -10.90 -20.84
C PHE A 244 17.16 -12.13 -20.92
N PRO A 245 18.26 -12.06 -21.70
CA PRO A 245 19.15 -13.19 -21.90
C PRO A 245 19.76 -13.65 -20.57
N GLY A 246 19.68 -14.96 -20.30
CA GLY A 246 20.21 -15.56 -19.07
C GLY A 246 19.33 -15.39 -17.82
N TYR A 247 18.09 -14.90 -17.97
CA TYR A 247 17.14 -14.84 -16.89
C TYR A 247 16.80 -16.25 -16.36
N GLN A 248 16.85 -16.42 -15.04
CA GLN A 248 16.50 -17.67 -14.37
C GLN A 248 15.19 -17.49 -13.61
N SER A 249 14.19 -18.29 -14.00
CA SER A 249 12.90 -18.32 -13.31
C SER A 249 13.06 -18.85 -11.89
N ASN A 250 12.40 -18.18 -10.94
CA ASN A 250 12.28 -18.60 -9.55
C ASN A 250 10.89 -19.21 -9.25
N ILE A 251 10.12 -19.56 -10.28
CA ILE A 251 8.77 -20.12 -10.12
C ILE A 251 8.89 -21.57 -9.66
N GLU A 252 8.50 -21.83 -8.42
CA GLU A 252 8.42 -23.17 -7.86
C GLU A 252 7.16 -23.90 -8.35
N LEU A 253 7.36 -25.06 -8.97
CA LEU A 253 6.28 -26.00 -9.28
C LEU A 253 5.77 -26.66 -7.99
N ALA A 254 4.48 -27.04 -8.00
CA ALA A 254 3.93 -27.88 -6.95
C ALA A 254 4.71 -29.21 -6.90
N LYS A 255 5.32 -29.53 -5.77
CA LYS A 255 5.90 -30.87 -5.55
C LYS A 255 4.74 -31.87 -5.59
N LYS A 256 4.77 -32.83 -6.51
CA LYS A 256 3.87 -33.98 -6.48
C LYS A 256 4.22 -34.83 -5.25
N GLU A 257 3.58 -34.56 -4.12
CA GLU A 257 3.72 -35.41 -2.96
C GLU A 257 3.20 -36.81 -3.31
N SER A 258 4.05 -37.83 -3.11
CA SER A 258 3.64 -39.22 -3.29
C SER A 258 2.41 -39.51 -2.43
N LEU A 259 1.42 -40.22 -2.98
CA LEU A 259 0.21 -40.59 -2.24
C LEU A 259 0.53 -41.31 -0.92
N LEU A 260 1.66 -42.02 -0.86
CA LEU A 260 2.17 -42.64 0.36
C LEU A 260 2.59 -41.60 1.40
N ASN A 261 3.15 -40.45 1.01
CA ASN A 261 3.48 -39.35 1.93
C ASN A 261 2.22 -38.70 2.50
N SER A 262 1.22 -38.43 1.66
CA SER A 262 -0.06 -37.89 2.14
C SER A 262 -0.81 -38.89 3.03
N ALA A 263 -0.81 -40.18 2.67
CA ALA A 263 -1.49 -41.22 3.44
C ALA A 263 -0.80 -41.53 4.79
N THR A 264 0.50 -41.27 4.89
CA THR A 264 1.29 -41.56 6.09
C THR A 264 1.67 -40.30 6.85
N PHE A 265 1.12 -39.14 6.50
CA PHE A 265 1.50 -37.84 7.08
C PHE A 265 3.02 -37.65 7.15
N GLY A 266 3.73 -38.09 6.11
CA GLY A 266 5.20 -38.02 6.04
C GLY A 266 5.96 -38.99 6.95
N LEU A 267 5.32 -39.99 7.56
CA LEU A 267 5.99 -41.00 8.41
C LEU A 267 6.74 -42.09 7.64
N LEU A 268 6.36 -42.37 6.38
CA LEU A 268 6.86 -43.55 5.64
C LEU A 268 7.45 -43.24 4.26
N GLY A 269 7.32 -42.02 3.72
CA GLY A 269 7.98 -41.70 2.44
C GLY A 269 9.38 -41.14 2.69
N SER A 270 10.36 -41.89 2.20
CA SER A 270 11.78 -41.55 2.21
C SER A 270 12.05 -40.22 1.51
N SER A 271 12.97 -39.46 2.11
CA SER A 271 13.73 -38.37 1.52
C SER A 271 14.23 -38.72 0.11
N GLU A 272 13.64 -38.11 -0.91
CA GLU A 272 14.41 -37.81 -2.11
C GLU A 272 15.43 -36.73 -1.69
N GLU A 273 16.66 -37.18 -1.50
CA GLU A 273 17.84 -36.32 -1.49
C GLU A 273 17.75 -35.40 -2.71
N GLN A 274 17.53 -34.11 -2.46
CA GLN A 274 17.97 -33.10 -3.41
C GLN A 274 19.48 -33.30 -3.53
N PRO A 275 20.07 -33.40 -4.73
CA PRO A 275 21.49 -33.15 -4.82
C PRO A 275 21.63 -31.71 -4.33
N ALA A 276 22.32 -31.52 -3.21
CA ALA A 276 22.71 -30.20 -2.77
C ALA A 276 23.34 -29.53 -3.99
N VAL A 277 22.72 -28.47 -4.49
CA VAL A 277 23.39 -27.54 -5.39
C VAL A 277 24.47 -26.91 -4.53
N THR A 278 25.61 -27.59 -4.45
CA THR A 278 26.87 -27.01 -4.02
C THR A 278 27.16 -25.98 -5.07
N THR A 279 26.68 -24.75 -4.83
CA THR A 279 27.25 -23.58 -5.46
C THR A 279 28.69 -23.54 -4.97
N THR A 280 29.59 -24.24 -5.65
CA THR A 280 31.03 -24.03 -5.51
C THR A 280 31.32 -22.68 -6.13
N ARG A 281 30.88 -21.62 -5.46
CA ARG A 281 31.52 -20.32 -5.61
C ARG A 281 32.83 -20.49 -4.85
N THR A 282 33.90 -20.71 -5.59
CA THR A 282 35.26 -20.62 -5.05
C THR A 282 35.48 -19.18 -4.61
N GLN A 283 35.00 -18.84 -3.41
CA GLN A 283 35.48 -17.71 -2.64
C GLN A 283 36.47 -18.28 -1.64
N THR A 284 37.75 -18.08 -1.93
CA THR A 284 38.84 -18.35 -1.02
C THR A 284 38.76 -17.34 0.12
N GLU A 285 37.87 -17.55 1.09
CA GLU A 285 37.91 -16.85 2.37
C GLU A 285 38.79 -17.66 3.32
N THR A 286 40.00 -17.19 3.56
CA THR A 286 40.87 -17.65 4.63
C THR A 286 40.19 -17.37 5.97
N LYS A 287 39.49 -18.36 6.50
CA LYS A 287 38.80 -18.29 7.79
C LYS A 287 39.82 -18.31 8.94
N GLN A 288 40.33 -17.13 9.29
CA GLN A 288 41.17 -16.93 10.45
C GLN A 288 40.39 -17.32 11.72
N LYS A 289 40.92 -18.29 12.48
CA LYS A 289 40.26 -18.80 13.69
C LYS A 289 40.22 -17.70 14.76
N ARG A 290 39.02 -17.19 15.06
CA ARG A 290 38.82 -16.23 16.15
C ARG A 290 39.24 -16.82 17.50
N SER A 291 40.10 -16.09 18.21
CA SER A 291 40.59 -16.42 19.55
C SER A 291 39.43 -16.54 20.55
N TRP A 292 39.57 -17.40 21.56
CA TRP A 292 38.57 -17.67 22.60
C TRP A 292 38.10 -16.39 23.32
N PHE A 293 39.00 -15.41 23.48
CA PHE A 293 38.70 -14.14 24.11
C PHE A 293 37.67 -13.31 23.30
N SER A 294 37.82 -13.26 21.97
CA SER A 294 36.88 -12.59 21.04
C SER A 294 35.46 -13.19 21.09
N ARG A 295 35.35 -14.49 21.42
CA ARG A 295 34.05 -15.16 21.60
C ARG A 295 33.36 -14.79 22.90
N LEU A 296 34.12 -14.48 23.96
CA LEU A 296 33.57 -14.08 25.25
C LEU A 296 33.17 -12.60 25.30
N THR A 297 33.85 -11.75 24.53
CA THR A 297 33.62 -10.30 24.54
C THR A 297 32.78 -9.80 23.36
N PHE A 298 32.22 -10.72 22.55
CA PHE A 298 31.40 -10.41 21.36
C PHE A 298 32.00 -9.34 20.44
N GLY A 299 33.33 -9.29 20.33
CA GLY A 299 34.02 -8.34 19.44
C GLY A 299 33.90 -6.86 19.83
N VAL A 300 33.59 -6.53 21.08
CA VAL A 300 33.48 -5.14 21.55
C VAL A 300 34.83 -4.43 21.68
N PHE A 301 35.95 -5.17 21.64
CA PHE A 301 37.31 -4.64 21.89
C PHE A 301 38.34 -5.06 20.81
N ASP A 302 37.90 -5.41 19.60
CA ASP A 302 38.85 -5.54 18.47
C ASP A 302 39.13 -4.11 17.96
N ASP A 303 40.19 -3.48 18.48
CA ASP A 303 40.76 -2.26 17.90
C ASP A 303 41.81 -2.64 16.84
N ASP A 304 41.73 -1.97 15.69
CA ASP A 304 42.58 -2.12 14.52
C ASP A 304 44.07 -1.89 14.84
N GLU A 305 44.87 -2.96 14.85
CA GLU A 305 46.32 -2.88 14.69
C GLU A 305 46.77 -3.59 13.41
N GLU A 306 47.68 -2.91 12.71
CA GLU A 306 48.52 -3.36 11.59
C GLU A 306 48.02 -3.13 10.15
N GLN A 307 48.16 -1.87 9.70
CA GLN A 307 48.93 -1.60 8.48
C GLN A 307 50.33 -1.12 8.86
N ALA A 308 51.31 -2.03 8.84
CA ALA A 308 52.74 -1.72 8.67
C ALA A 308 53.49 -3.00 8.24
N GLU A 309 53.46 -3.30 6.94
CA GLU A 309 54.58 -3.78 6.10
C GLU A 309 54.10 -4.05 4.66
#